data_AF-A0A329M4Q3-F1
#
_entry.id   AF-A0A329M4Q3-F1
#
_cell.length_a   1.000
_cell.length_b   1.000
_cell.length_c   1.000
_cell.angle_alpha   90.00
_cell.angle_beta   90.00
_cell.angle_gamma   90.00
#
_symmetry.space_group_name_H-M   'P 1'
#
loop_
_entity.id
_entity.type
_entity.pdbx_description
1 polymer ?
#
loop_
_entity_poly.entity_id
_entity_poly.type
_entity_poly.pdbx_seq_one_letter_code
_entity_poly.pdbx_strand_id
1 'polypeptide(L)'
;MTVVGILGSMYGIEGYNCDLELYANLITEFKPDVICGEVHPDTWNTYLSDKSKRGFWGEAEGIYYDWVFPYCEQNNVVFSPVDWFELDVWNDFDPFVKFEGTHKEKLQSQLLQWFERQKGVWNV
;
A
#
# COMPACT_ATOMS: atom_id res chain seq x y z
N MET A 1 1.76 -23.00 17.34
CA MET A 1 2.89 -22.19 16.84
C MET A 1 2.36 -21.43 15.65
N THR A 2 2.54 -20.11 15.61
CA THR A 2 2.03 -19.27 14.52
C THR A 2 3.22 -18.87 13.64
N VAL A 3 3.07 -19.01 12.32
CA VAL A 3 4.07 -18.57 11.34
C VAL A 3 3.55 -17.30 10.69
N VAL A 4 4.39 -16.28 10.61
CA VAL A 4 4.06 -15.00 9.99
C VAL A 4 4.99 -14.80 8.79
N GLY A 5 4.40 -14.68 7.60
CA GLY A 5 5.09 -14.25 6.40
C GLY A 5 4.93 -12.74 6.21
N ILE A 6 6.00 -12.06 5.81
CA ILE A 6 5.95 -10.64 5.43
C ILE A 6 6.29 -10.56 3.96
N LEU A 7 5.37 -9.99 3.18
CA LEU A 7 5.53 -9.78 1.75
C LEU A 7 5.45 -8.28 1.48
N GLY A 8 6.59 -7.67 1.19
CA GLY A 8 6.66 -6.27 0.77
C GLY A 8 6.60 -6.16 -0.75
N SER A 9 5.94 -5.13 -1.25
CA SER A 9 5.96 -4.76 -2.66
C SER A 9 6.74 -3.47 -2.87
N MET A 10 7.38 -3.34 -4.04
CA MET A 10 8.02 -2.11 -4.48
C MET A 10 7.37 -1.68 -5.79
N TYR A 11 6.91 -0.43 -5.85
CA TYR A 11 6.38 0.18 -7.07
C TYR A 11 7.39 1.18 -7.64
N GLY A 12 7.43 1.31 -8.96
CA GLY A 12 8.18 2.38 -9.64
C GLY A 12 9.70 2.18 -9.77
N ILE A 13 10.25 0.99 -9.44
CA ILE A 13 11.65 0.67 -9.73
C ILE A 13 11.73 -0.10 -11.06
N GLU A 14 12.09 0.59 -12.14
CA GLU A 14 12.38 -0.05 -13.42
C GLU A 14 13.51 -1.08 -13.26
N GLY A 15 13.31 -2.30 -13.78
CA GLY A 15 14.34 -3.35 -13.80
C GLY A 15 14.21 -4.44 -12.73
N TYR A 16 13.26 -4.35 -11.80
CA TYR A 16 12.93 -5.44 -10.87
C TYR A 16 11.57 -6.04 -11.22
N ASN A 17 11.56 -7.31 -11.66
CA ASN A 17 10.35 -8.08 -12.01
C ASN A 17 9.59 -8.53 -10.75
N CYS A 18 9.05 -7.58 -10.00
CA CYS A 18 8.07 -7.88 -8.96
C CYS A 18 6.67 -7.80 -9.57
N ASP A 19 6.39 -8.72 -10.49
CA ASP A 19 5.10 -8.81 -11.17
C ASP A 19 4.05 -9.57 -10.33
N LEU A 20 2.81 -9.53 -10.80
CA LEU A 20 1.67 -10.18 -10.14
C LEU A 20 1.87 -11.70 -9.99
N GLU A 21 2.52 -12.33 -10.97
CA GLU A 21 2.75 -13.78 -11.00
C GLU A 21 3.70 -14.21 -9.87
N LEU A 22 4.76 -13.44 -9.61
CA LEU A 22 5.66 -13.69 -8.50
C LEU A 22 4.93 -13.67 -7.15
N TYR A 23 4.16 -12.62 -6.87
CA TYR A 23 3.41 -12.51 -5.61
C TYR A 23 2.40 -13.65 -5.47
N ALA A 24 1.73 -14.00 -6.57
CA ALA A 24 0.78 -15.09 -6.60
C ALA A 24 1.40 -16.43 -6.21
N ASN A 25 2.57 -16.73 -6.79
CA ASN A 25 3.31 -17.96 -6.50
C ASN A 25 3.76 -18.01 -5.04
N LEU A 26 4.33 -16.90 -4.52
CA LEU A 26 4.81 -16.83 -3.14
C LEU A 26 3.69 -17.05 -2.11
N ILE A 27 2.54 -16.38 -2.29
CA ILE A 27 1.40 -16.52 -1.40
C ILE A 27 0.83 -17.95 -1.48
N THR A 28 0.74 -18.50 -2.69
CA THR A 28 0.24 -19.87 -2.89
C THR A 28 1.16 -20.93 -2.27
N GLU A 29 2.47 -20.75 -2.37
CA GLU A 29 3.45 -21.64 -1.74
C GLU A 29 3.38 -21.56 -0.21
N PHE A 30 3.25 -20.34 0.34
CA PHE A 30 3.16 -20.10 1.77
C PHE A 30 1.88 -20.69 2.40
N LYS A 31 0.77 -20.74 1.65
CA LYS A 31 -0.54 -21.26 2.08
C LYS A 31 -1.05 -20.59 3.37
N PRO A 32 -1.29 -19.26 3.35
CA PRO A 32 -1.75 -18.56 4.54
C PRO A 32 -3.18 -18.96 4.92
N ASP A 33 -3.45 -19.05 6.22
CA ASP A 33 -4.82 -19.09 6.74
C ASP A 33 -5.48 -17.69 6.72
N VAL A 34 -4.65 -16.65 6.85
CA VAL A 34 -5.07 -15.24 6.89
C VAL A 34 -4.09 -14.40 6.06
N ILE A 35 -4.61 -13.49 5.24
CA ILE A 35 -3.84 -12.45 4.55
C ILE A 35 -4.22 -11.09 5.14
N CYS A 36 -3.22 -10.38 5.66
CA CYS A 36 -3.35 -9.01 6.11
C CYS A 36 -2.87 -8.07 4.99
N GLY A 37 -3.79 -7.37 4.33
CA GLY A 37 -3.45 -6.47 3.22
C GLY A 37 -3.42 -5.01 3.65
N GLU A 38 -2.45 -4.24 3.13
CA GLU A 38 -2.42 -2.78 3.20
C GLU A 38 -3.51 -2.22 2.27
N VAL A 39 -4.75 -2.34 2.76
CA VAL A 39 -5.99 -2.00 2.08
C VAL A 39 -6.90 -1.36 3.09
N HIS A 40 -7.50 -0.23 2.74
CA HIS A 40 -8.47 0.44 3.60
C HIS A 40 -9.71 -0.44 3.81
N PRO A 41 -10.30 -0.51 5.03
CA PRO A 41 -11.50 -1.29 5.29
C PRO A 41 -12.66 -0.98 4.33
N ASP A 42 -12.82 0.27 3.90
CA ASP A 42 -13.88 0.65 2.95
C ASP A 42 -13.68 0.07 1.55
N THR A 43 -12.44 -0.10 1.11
CA THR A 43 -12.11 -0.79 -0.15
C THR A 43 -12.57 -2.24 -0.07
N TRP A 44 -12.26 -2.91 1.04
CA TRP A 44 -12.69 -4.28 1.27
C TRP A 44 -14.21 -4.42 1.38
N ASN A 45 -14.87 -3.54 2.15
CA ASN A 45 -16.32 -3.52 2.27
C ASN A 45 -17.02 -3.24 0.93
N THR A 46 -16.45 -2.36 0.10
CA THR A 46 -16.94 -2.07 -1.24
C THR A 46 -16.87 -3.32 -2.11
N TYR A 47 -15.72 -4.00 -2.14
CA TYR A 47 -15.55 -5.25 -2.88
C TYR A 47 -16.56 -6.32 -2.45
N LEU A 48 -16.76 -6.50 -1.13
CA LEU A 48 -17.73 -7.44 -0.59
C LEU A 48 -19.17 -7.11 -0.98
N SER A 49 -19.51 -5.81 -1.10
CA SER A 49 -20.84 -5.37 -1.48
C SER A 49 -21.14 -5.53 -2.97
N ASP A 50 -20.14 -5.29 -3.82
CA ASP A 50 -20.25 -5.33 -5.27
C ASP A 50 -18.86 -5.50 -5.89
N LYS A 51 -18.57 -6.71 -6.36
CA LYS A 51 -17.26 -7.08 -6.94
C LYS A 51 -16.92 -6.33 -8.23
N SER A 52 -17.92 -5.73 -8.88
CA SER A 52 -17.68 -4.91 -10.08
C SER A 52 -17.20 -3.49 -9.74
N LYS A 53 -17.37 -3.07 -8.49
CA LYS A 53 -16.89 -1.78 -8.00
C LYS A 53 -15.45 -1.90 -7.52
N ARG A 54 -14.57 -1.21 -8.23
CA ARG A 54 -13.20 -0.98 -7.78
C ARG A 54 -13.13 0.38 -7.09
N GLY A 55 -12.56 0.38 -5.90
CA GLY A 55 -12.40 1.56 -5.07
C GLY A 55 -11.18 1.34 -4.19
N PHE A 56 -10.00 1.63 -4.73
CA PHE A 56 -8.74 1.46 -4.04
C PHE A 56 -8.09 2.82 -3.80
N TRP A 57 -7.66 3.06 -2.56
CA TRP A 57 -6.84 4.21 -2.23
C TRP A 57 -5.41 3.74 -2.01
N GLY A 58 -4.54 4.01 -2.99
CA GLY A 58 -3.13 3.64 -2.95
C GLY A 58 -2.61 3.08 -4.26
N GLU A 59 -1.34 2.70 -4.23
CA GLU A 59 -0.68 1.90 -5.28
C GLU A 59 -1.08 0.42 -5.07
N ALA A 60 -1.00 -0.43 -6.10
CA ALA A 60 -1.33 -1.87 -6.03
C ALA A 60 -2.79 -2.32 -6.26
N GLU A 61 -3.71 -1.47 -6.71
CA GLU A 61 -5.12 -1.86 -6.94
C GLU A 61 -5.27 -3.18 -7.73
N GLY A 62 -4.45 -3.38 -8.75
CA GLY A 62 -4.45 -4.59 -9.57
C GLY A 62 -4.12 -5.86 -8.78
N ILE A 63 -3.13 -5.81 -7.88
CA ILE A 63 -2.73 -6.97 -7.07
C ILE A 63 -3.90 -7.44 -6.20
N TYR A 64 -4.62 -6.51 -5.59
CA TYR A 64 -5.70 -6.86 -4.68
C TYR A 64 -6.95 -7.33 -5.42
N TYR A 65 -7.46 -6.54 -6.37
CA TYR A 65 -8.71 -6.85 -7.06
C TYR A 65 -8.59 -7.98 -8.08
N ASP A 66 -7.47 -8.04 -8.81
CA ASP A 66 -7.30 -9.03 -9.87
C ASP A 66 -6.75 -10.36 -9.33
N TRP A 67 -6.18 -10.38 -8.12
CA TRP A 67 -5.59 -11.59 -7.56
C TRP A 67 -5.87 -11.88 -6.08
N VAL A 68 -5.46 -11.03 -5.13
CA VAL A 68 -5.54 -11.36 -3.69
C VAL A 68 -6.98 -11.62 -3.23
N PHE A 69 -7.94 -10.75 -3.59
CA PHE A 69 -9.33 -10.96 -3.18
C PHE A 69 -9.93 -12.23 -3.80
N PRO A 70 -9.84 -12.45 -5.14
CA PRO A 70 -10.26 -13.73 -5.72
C PRO A 70 -9.57 -14.95 -5.08
N TYR A 71 -8.27 -14.87 -4.81
CA TYR A 71 -7.52 -15.95 -4.17
C TYR A 71 -8.08 -16.28 -2.79
N CYS A 72 -8.38 -15.26 -1.98
CA CYS A 72 -8.94 -15.45 -0.64
C CYS A 72 -10.30 -16.15 -0.69
N GLU A 73 -11.18 -15.73 -1.60
CA GLU A 73 -12.49 -16.35 -1.79
C GLU A 73 -12.39 -17.81 -2.25
N GLN A 74 -11.54 -18.07 -3.24
CA GLN A 74 -11.40 -19.40 -3.85
C GLN A 74 -10.76 -20.43 -2.90
N ASN A 75 -9.89 -19.97 -2.00
CA ASN A 75 -9.11 -20.84 -1.12
C ASN A 75 -9.60 -20.82 0.34
N ASN A 76 -10.72 -20.13 0.63
CA ASN A 76 -11.23 -19.91 1.99
C ASN A 76 -10.18 -19.30 2.95
N VAL A 77 -9.33 -18.40 2.43
CA VAL A 77 -8.37 -17.64 3.22
C VAL A 77 -9.06 -16.39 3.74
N VAL A 78 -8.87 -16.07 5.02
CA VAL A 78 -9.45 -14.86 5.60
C VAL A 78 -8.65 -13.65 5.14
N PHE A 79 -9.31 -12.70 4.47
CA PHE A 79 -8.70 -11.41 4.19
C PHE A 79 -9.00 -10.42 5.32
N SER A 80 -7.96 -9.77 5.83
CA SER A 80 -8.04 -8.72 6.85
C SER A 80 -7.43 -7.42 6.30
N PRO A 81 -8.22 -6.36 6.06
CA PRO A 81 -7.66 -5.04 5.78
C PRO A 81 -6.91 -4.54 7.02
N VAL A 82 -5.69 -4.03 6.83
CA VAL A 82 -4.87 -3.48 7.93
C VAL A 82 -4.44 -2.04 7.73
N ASP A 83 -4.86 -1.41 6.63
CA ASP A 83 -4.64 0.03 6.45
C ASP A 83 -5.78 0.81 7.13
N TRP A 84 -5.66 0.96 8.45
CA TRP A 84 -6.61 1.70 9.29
C TRP A 84 -6.27 3.18 9.40
N PHE A 85 -5.29 3.67 8.63
CA PHE A 85 -4.91 5.07 8.69
C PHE A 85 -5.96 5.89 7.95
N GLU A 86 -6.75 6.66 8.71
CA GLU A 86 -7.66 7.64 8.14
C GLU A 86 -6.83 8.66 7.35
N LEU A 87 -7.09 8.74 6.04
CA LEU A 87 -6.46 9.70 5.15
C LEU A 87 -6.72 11.15 5.59
N ASP A 88 -7.69 11.38 6.47
CA ASP A 88 -7.95 12.66 7.15
C ASP A 88 -6.76 13.08 8.01
N VAL A 89 -6.08 12.12 8.64
CA VAL A 89 -4.83 12.35 9.38
C VAL A 89 -3.73 12.80 8.41
N TRP A 90 -3.71 12.31 7.17
CA TRP A 90 -2.73 12.63 6.12
C TRP A 90 -3.06 13.90 5.31
N ASN A 91 -4.33 14.15 5.03
CA ASN A 91 -4.82 15.31 4.30
C ASN A 91 -4.75 16.58 5.15
N ASP A 92 -4.81 16.45 6.48
CA ASP A 92 -4.47 17.50 7.43
C ASP A 92 -2.99 17.43 7.90
N PHE A 93 -2.20 16.49 7.34
CA PHE A 93 -0.74 16.38 7.53
C PHE A 93 0.02 17.24 6.53
N ASP A 94 -0.41 18.49 6.34
CA ASP A 94 0.57 19.50 5.95
C ASP A 94 1.32 19.88 7.23
N PRO A 95 2.58 19.40 7.44
CA PRO A 95 3.35 19.72 8.65
C PRO A 95 3.58 21.23 8.78
N PHE A 96 3.32 21.98 7.70
CA PHE A 96 3.45 23.42 7.64
C PHE A 96 2.11 24.16 7.54
N VAL A 97 0.96 23.50 7.81
CA VAL A 97 -0.38 24.10 7.73
C VAL A 97 -0.54 25.35 8.60
N LYS A 98 0.21 25.42 9.72
CA LYS A 98 0.20 26.55 10.67
C LYS A 98 1.11 27.72 10.26
N PHE A 99 1.87 27.59 9.19
CA PHE A 99 2.76 28.63 8.69
C PHE A 99 2.19 29.23 7.41
N GLU A 100 2.47 30.51 7.18
CA GLU A 100 1.97 31.23 6.01
C GLU A 100 3.11 31.94 5.27
N GLY A 101 2.84 32.28 4.02
CA GLY A 101 3.73 33.05 3.15
C GLY A 101 5.13 32.46 3.03
N THR A 102 6.13 33.35 3.02
CA THR A 102 7.54 33.00 2.76
C THR A 102 8.14 32.02 3.75
N HIS A 103 7.56 31.89 4.96
CA HIS A 103 8.02 30.94 5.97
C HIS A 103 7.63 29.50 5.61
N LYS A 104 6.39 29.29 5.16
CA LYS A 104 5.91 27.99 4.69
C LYS A 104 6.70 27.51 3.48
N GLU A 105 6.89 28.39 2.49
CA GLU A 105 7.65 28.09 1.27
C GLU A 105 9.09 27.67 1.57
N LYS A 106 9.75 28.35 2.53
CA LYS A 106 11.11 28.00 2.96
C LYS A 106 11.17 26.60 3.57
N LEU A 107 10.23 26.25 4.44
CA LEU A 107 10.18 24.93 5.08
C LEU A 107 9.89 23.81 4.08
N GLN A 108 8.95 24.05 3.15
CA GLN A 108 8.68 23.12 2.04
C GLN A 108 9.92 22.91 1.15
N SER A 109 10.66 23.97 0.83
CA SER A 109 11.90 23.87 0.06
C SER A 109 12.98 23.08 0.80
N GLN A 110 13.11 23.28 2.12
CA GLN A 110 14.06 22.51 2.94
C GLN A 110 13.70 21.03 3.00
N LEU A 111 12.41 20.70 3.11
CA LEU A 111 11.92 19.33 3.09
C LEU A 111 12.24 18.64 1.75
N LEU A 112 11.96 19.31 0.63
CA LEU A 112 12.33 18.82 -0.71
C LEU A 112 13.83 18.58 -0.84
N GLN A 113 14.66 19.54 -0.42
CA GLN A 113 16.12 19.39 -0.45
C GLN A 113 16.62 18.25 0.42
N TRP A 114 15.96 17.96 1.54
CA TRP A 114 16.30 16.84 2.40
C TRP A 114 15.95 15.51 1.71
N PHE A 115 14.77 15.38 1.10
CA PHE A 115 14.40 14.19 0.34
C PHE A 115 15.33 13.91 -0.83
N GLU A 116 15.72 14.93 -1.60
CA GLU A 116 16.68 14.77 -2.68
C GLU A 116 18.06 14.32 -2.19
N ARG A 117 18.51 14.82 -1.03
CA ARG A 117 19.74 14.30 -0.40
C ARG A 117 19.60 12.84 0.01
N GLN A 118 18.46 12.44 0.58
CA GLN A 118 18.22 11.06 0.96
C GLN A 118 18.25 10.14 -0.28
N LYS A 119 17.56 10.52 -1.37
CA LYS A 119 17.60 9.75 -2.63
C LYS A 119 19.02 9.52 -3.14
N GLY A 120 19.88 10.54 -3.04
CA GLY A 120 21.30 10.43 -3.42
C GLY A 120 22.12 9.44 -2.57
N VAL A 121 21.68 9.11 -1.36
CA VAL A 121 22.33 8.10 -0.49
C VAL A 121 21.97 6.68 -0.89
N TRP A 122 20.82 6.48 -1.56
CA TRP A 122 20.32 5.16 -1.97
C TRP A 122 20.62 4.80 -3.43
N ASN A 123 21.28 5.68 -4.19
CA ASN A 123 21.86 5.34 -5.49
C ASN A 123 23.10 4.46 -5.30
N VAL A 124 22.89 3.15 -5.19
CA VAL A 124 23.90 2.09 -5.35
C VAL A 124 23.62 1.37 -6.66
#